data_AF-A0A926V5X8-F1
#
_entry.id   AF-A0A926V5X8-F1
#
_cell.length_a   1.000
_cell.length_b   1.000
_cell.length_c   1.000
_cell.angle_alpha   90.00
_cell.angle_beta   90.00
_cell.angle_gamma   90.00
#
_symmetry.space_group_name_H-M   'P 1'
#
loop_
_entity.id
_entity.type
_entity.pdbx_description
1 polymer ?
#
loop_
_entity_poly.entity_id
_entity_poly.type
_entity_poly.pdbx_seq_one_letter_code
_entity_poly.pdbx_strand_id
1 'polypeptide(L)'
;MVKKEGFLSQQMMRFSTAVILLSMAEVGWVLLTPVRAQERRPGEAINSVVPLGTTLPQAYWDAIEDARTPEPNEVFRNLTAITPYNNTLVRDDQDRVLVTTWTTWNGYTQNIGNRLILTRDLWVTVVPDLQNFCENYTPTAEIPLAARLNQLLGLPPETSDRLASRQVVEIWVDPQFLFRPSPDPEITDHEAELGFRSANEFLSVSSAYQQWFYAQYDQRYQSNGQPITRTSVEASGTLPYPWTQLGYTYDWGSSSDWATVEPNHPENVGLSEFVIRQWSPISVKATRSVDDYCR
;
A
#
# COMPACT_ATOMS: atom_id res chain seq x y z
N MET A 1 34.33 -61.15 13.56
CA MET A 1 35.26 -59.99 13.62
C MET A 1 36.33 -60.25 12.57
N VAL A 2 36.59 -59.47 11.51
CA VAL A 2 36.58 -58.02 11.24
C VAL A 2 36.44 -57.87 9.69
N LYS A 3 35.40 -57.21 9.18
CA LYS A 3 35.32 -55.83 8.63
C LYS A 3 35.83 -55.66 7.17
N LYS A 4 34.94 -55.20 6.28
CA LYS A 4 35.17 -54.80 4.88
C LYS A 4 35.48 -53.30 4.81
N GLU A 5 36.43 -52.92 3.96
CA GLU A 5 36.46 -51.63 3.26
C GLU A 5 36.94 -51.86 1.82
N GLY A 6 36.38 -51.10 0.88
CA GLY A 6 36.76 -51.12 -0.52
C GLY A 6 36.07 -49.99 -1.28
N PHE A 7 36.84 -48.97 -1.63
CA PHE A 7 36.44 -47.77 -2.36
C PHE A 7 37.04 -47.81 -3.78
N LEU A 8 36.17 -47.61 -4.78
CA LEU A 8 36.32 -46.97 -6.10
C LEU A 8 37.64 -47.02 -6.90
N SER A 9 37.53 -47.36 -8.20
CA SER A 9 37.89 -46.46 -9.32
C SER A 9 37.61 -47.04 -10.73
N GLN A 10 37.17 -46.15 -11.64
CA GLN A 10 37.31 -46.10 -13.11
C GLN A 10 36.62 -47.11 -14.05
N GLN A 11 35.77 -46.60 -14.97
CA GLN A 11 36.16 -46.40 -16.39
C GLN A 11 35.08 -45.70 -17.25
N MET A 12 35.55 -44.92 -18.24
CA MET A 12 34.81 -44.28 -19.33
C MET A 12 34.24 -45.28 -20.35
N MET A 13 33.13 -44.93 -21.01
CA MET A 13 32.92 -45.27 -22.42
C MET A 13 31.99 -44.26 -23.12
N ARG A 14 32.42 -43.82 -24.31
CA ARG A 14 31.69 -42.98 -25.27
C ARG A 14 30.89 -43.86 -26.23
N PHE A 15 29.72 -43.41 -26.70
CA PHE A 15 29.16 -43.81 -27.99
C PHE A 15 28.35 -42.66 -28.63
N SER A 16 28.80 -42.23 -29.82
CA SER A 16 27.99 -41.66 -30.91
C SER A 16 27.35 -42.85 -31.67
N THR A 17 26.26 -42.82 -32.44
CA THR A 17 25.39 -41.83 -33.10
C THR A 17 24.24 -42.67 -33.70
N ALA A 18 22.98 -42.19 -33.70
CA ALA A 18 22.05 -42.37 -34.83
C ALA A 18 20.74 -41.60 -34.59
N VAL A 19 20.38 -40.85 -35.63
CA VAL A 19 19.26 -39.93 -35.75
C VAL A 19 17.98 -40.71 -36.09
N ILE A 20 16.87 -40.37 -35.42
CA ILE A 20 15.52 -40.66 -35.92
C ILE A 20 14.82 -39.31 -36.11
N LEU A 21 14.62 -38.94 -37.37
CA LEU A 21 13.74 -37.87 -37.81
C LEU A 21 12.28 -38.31 -37.60
N LEU A 22 11.55 -37.60 -36.74
CA LEU A 22 10.08 -37.58 -36.79
C LEU A 22 9.62 -36.14 -37.06
N SER A 23 8.71 -36.04 -38.02
CA SER A 23 8.17 -34.85 -38.66
C SER A 23 7.46 -33.90 -37.69
N MET A 24 7.69 -32.60 -37.92
CA MET A 24 7.01 -31.48 -37.28
C MET A 24 5.49 -31.54 -37.54
N ALA A 25 4.70 -31.54 -36.48
CA ALA A 25 3.36 -30.98 -36.48
C ALA A 25 3.40 -29.74 -35.59
N GLU A 26 3.12 -28.59 -36.20
CA GLU A 26 3.04 -27.30 -35.53
C GLU A 26 1.94 -27.34 -34.46
N VAL A 27 2.36 -27.19 -33.21
CA VAL A 27 1.48 -26.64 -32.17
C VAL A 27 2.11 -25.31 -31.82
N GLY A 28 1.42 -24.22 -32.11
CA GLY A 28 1.90 -22.87 -31.85
C GLY A 28 2.11 -22.67 -30.35
N TRP A 29 3.36 -22.76 -29.91
CA TRP A 29 3.78 -22.23 -28.63
C TRP A 29 3.86 -20.72 -28.79
N VAL A 30 2.83 -20.00 -28.34
CA VAL A 30 3.00 -18.59 -27.98
C VAL A 30 3.93 -18.58 -26.78
N LEU A 31 5.23 -18.42 -27.05
CA LEU A 31 6.20 -18.08 -26.03
C LEU A 31 5.79 -16.71 -25.48
N LEU A 32 5.05 -16.71 -24.36
CA LEU A 32 4.97 -15.56 -23.48
C LEU A 32 6.40 -15.28 -23.04
N THR A 33 7.09 -14.40 -23.77
CA THR A 33 8.32 -13.80 -23.28
C THR A 33 7.97 -13.17 -21.94
N PRO A 34 8.63 -13.55 -20.82
CA PRO A 34 8.44 -12.80 -19.58
C PRO A 34 8.78 -11.36 -19.93
N VAL A 35 7.81 -10.47 -19.74
CA VAL A 35 8.05 -9.02 -19.85
C VAL A 35 9.22 -8.75 -18.91
N ARG A 36 10.37 -8.46 -19.51
CA ARG A 36 11.57 -8.09 -18.79
C ARG A 36 11.18 -6.91 -17.92
N ALA A 37 11.17 -7.12 -16.61
CA ALA A 37 10.97 -6.06 -15.64
C ALA A 37 11.89 -4.92 -16.04
N GLN A 38 11.30 -3.77 -16.35
CA GLN A 38 12.01 -2.59 -16.78
C GLN A 38 12.88 -2.17 -15.57
N GLU A 39 14.15 -2.57 -15.59
CA GLU A 39 15.17 -1.99 -14.70
C GLU A 39 15.06 -0.47 -14.87
N ARG A 40 14.87 0.23 -13.74
CA ARG A 40 14.76 1.70 -13.72
C ARG A 40 15.95 2.28 -14.48
N ARG A 41 15.68 3.06 -15.54
CA ARG A 41 16.73 3.85 -16.17
C ARG A 41 17.14 4.94 -15.17
N PRO A 42 18.43 5.19 -14.96
CA PRO A 42 18.87 6.35 -14.18
C PRO A 42 18.35 7.61 -14.88
N GLY A 43 17.48 8.37 -14.22
CA GLY A 43 16.96 9.66 -14.74
C GLY A 43 15.48 9.72 -15.14
N GLU A 44 14.66 8.70 -14.87
CA GLU A 44 13.20 8.84 -15.00
C GLU A 44 12.67 9.64 -13.80
N ALA A 45 12.33 10.91 -14.03
CA ALA A 45 11.80 11.81 -13.02
C ALA A 45 10.50 11.25 -12.43
N ILE A 46 10.39 11.28 -11.11
CA ILE A 46 9.11 11.23 -10.42
C ILE A 46 8.19 12.28 -11.04
N ASN A 47 7.01 11.88 -11.52
CA ASN A 47 5.89 12.81 -11.70
C ASN A 47 5.37 13.22 -10.31
N SER A 48 6.23 13.84 -9.50
CA SER A 48 5.84 14.56 -8.28
C SER A 48 5.03 15.77 -8.72
N VAL A 49 3.82 15.83 -8.18
CA VAL A 49 2.72 16.69 -8.59
C VAL A 49 2.91 18.12 -8.17
N VAL A 50 3.68 18.30 -7.12
CA VAL A 50 4.14 19.59 -6.67
C VAL A 50 5.48 19.77 -7.38
N PRO A 51 5.66 20.78 -8.25
CA PRO A 51 7.00 21.12 -8.70
C PRO A 51 7.89 21.20 -7.46
N LEU A 52 8.99 20.43 -7.44
CA LEU A 52 10.02 20.55 -6.40
C LEU A 52 10.54 21.99 -6.50
N GLY A 53 9.93 22.91 -5.74
CA GLY A 53 9.99 24.36 -5.95
C GLY A 53 8.76 25.14 -5.47
N THR A 54 7.60 24.50 -5.30
CA THR A 54 6.50 25.05 -4.48
C THR A 54 6.61 24.53 -3.05
N THR A 55 6.72 25.45 -2.11
CA THR A 55 6.82 25.16 -0.68
C THR A 55 5.61 24.36 -0.21
N LEU A 56 5.83 23.12 0.25
CA LEU A 56 4.77 22.33 0.88
C LEU A 56 4.21 23.06 2.11
N PRO A 57 2.90 22.89 2.44
CA PRO A 57 2.30 23.45 3.64
C PRO A 57 3.08 23.07 4.89
N GLN A 58 3.11 23.97 5.88
CA GLN A 58 3.78 23.71 7.15
C GLN A 58 3.20 22.46 7.84
N ALA A 59 1.88 22.32 7.89
CA ALA A 59 1.20 21.16 8.48
C ALA A 59 1.63 19.82 7.84
N TYR A 60 1.91 19.81 6.53
CA TYR A 60 2.40 18.60 5.86
C TYR A 60 3.83 18.25 6.31
N TRP A 61 4.70 19.25 6.47
CA TRP A 61 6.04 19.04 7.01
C TRP A 61 6.02 18.61 8.47
N ASP A 62 5.17 19.21 9.28
CA ASP A 62 5.00 18.84 10.68
C ASP A 62 4.56 17.37 10.78
N ALA A 63 3.59 16.96 9.95
CA ALA A 63 3.16 15.57 9.83
C ALA A 63 4.26 14.59 9.45
N ILE A 64 5.16 14.98 8.54
CA ILE A 64 6.29 14.13 8.13
C ILE A 64 7.28 13.94 9.29
N GLU A 65 7.57 14.99 10.04
CA GLU A 65 8.52 14.92 11.16
C GLU A 65 7.92 14.16 12.36
N ASP A 66 6.64 14.37 12.65
CA ASP A 66 5.89 13.69 13.71
C ASP A 66 5.78 12.18 13.43
N ALA A 67 5.23 11.80 12.27
CA ALA A 67 5.03 10.40 11.86
C ALA A 67 6.33 9.59 11.73
N ARG A 68 7.51 10.25 11.66
CA ARG A 68 8.80 9.57 11.51
C ARG A 68 9.14 8.69 12.71
N THR A 69 8.68 9.05 13.92
CA THR A 69 9.00 8.34 15.16
C THR A 69 7.74 8.12 15.98
N PRO A 70 7.08 6.95 15.85
CA PRO A 70 5.84 6.67 16.58
C PRO A 70 6.04 6.68 18.10
N GLU A 71 5.13 7.35 18.81
CA GLU A 71 5.15 7.51 20.27
C GLU A 71 3.99 6.76 20.96
N PRO A 72 4.13 6.32 22.22
CA PRO A 72 3.08 5.56 22.92
C PRO A 72 1.71 6.26 23.03
N ASN A 73 1.68 7.59 23.09
CA ASN A 73 0.46 8.40 23.14
C ASN A 73 -0.26 8.50 21.79
N GLU A 74 0.39 8.12 20.69
CA GLU A 74 -0.19 8.12 19.34
C GLU A 74 -0.88 6.80 19.00
N VAL A 75 -0.73 5.76 19.83
CA VAL A 75 -1.41 4.48 19.62
C VAL A 75 -2.92 4.69 19.68
N PHE A 76 -3.55 4.61 18.51
CA PHE A 76 -5.00 4.70 18.35
C PHE A 76 -5.66 3.35 18.60
N ARG A 77 -6.63 3.31 19.51
CA ARG A 77 -7.27 2.07 20.00
C ARG A 77 -8.61 1.73 19.36
N ASN A 78 -8.98 2.47 18.33
CA ASN A 78 -10.24 2.31 17.63
C ASN A 78 -10.02 2.14 16.13
N LEU A 79 -8.91 1.49 15.74
CA LEU A 79 -8.70 1.08 14.35
C LEU A 79 -9.83 0.15 13.92
N THR A 80 -10.23 0.24 12.66
CA THR A 80 -11.13 -0.71 12.04
C THR A 80 -10.46 -2.08 12.00
N ALA A 81 -11.10 -3.04 12.65
CA ALA A 81 -10.70 -4.43 12.65
C ALA A 81 -11.43 -5.18 11.52
N ILE A 82 -10.68 -5.88 10.67
CA ILE A 82 -11.22 -6.76 9.62
C ILE A 82 -11.45 -8.14 10.21
N THR A 83 -12.64 -8.35 10.76
CA THR A 83 -13.07 -9.61 11.37
C THR A 83 -14.40 -10.07 10.79
N PRO A 84 -14.75 -11.37 10.92
CA PRO A 84 -16.06 -11.87 10.48
C PRO A 84 -17.26 -11.26 11.23
N TYR A 85 -17.04 -10.68 12.42
CA TYR A 85 -18.09 -10.12 13.28
C TYR A 85 -18.16 -8.59 13.23
N ASN A 86 -17.28 -7.93 12.48
CA ASN A 86 -17.40 -6.50 12.22
C ASN A 86 -18.46 -6.25 11.13
N ASN A 87 -19.69 -5.98 11.58
CA ASN A 87 -20.85 -5.79 10.71
C ASN A 87 -20.88 -4.44 9.97
N THR A 88 -19.95 -3.53 10.23
CA THR A 88 -19.85 -2.27 9.46
C THR A 88 -19.14 -2.48 8.12
N LEU A 89 -18.36 -3.56 7.98
CA LEU A 89 -17.66 -3.89 6.75
C LEU A 89 -18.63 -4.34 5.66
N VAL A 90 -18.38 -3.87 4.44
CA VAL A 90 -19.09 -4.36 3.27
C VAL A 90 -18.38 -5.61 2.76
N ARG A 91 -19.12 -6.73 2.70
CA ARG A 91 -18.63 -8.04 2.25
C ARG A 91 -19.49 -8.58 1.10
N ASP A 92 -18.90 -9.38 0.24
CA ASP A 92 -19.63 -10.13 -0.79
C ASP A 92 -19.91 -11.58 -0.38
N ASP A 93 -20.51 -12.36 -1.29
CA ASP A 93 -20.88 -13.75 -1.07
C ASP A 93 -19.67 -14.71 -0.94
N GLN A 94 -18.46 -14.24 -1.28
CA GLN A 94 -17.21 -14.97 -1.05
C GLN A 94 -16.43 -14.47 0.17
N ASP A 95 -17.07 -13.68 1.04
CA ASP A 95 -16.45 -13.07 2.24
C ASP A 95 -15.27 -12.13 1.94
N ARG A 96 -15.18 -11.63 0.69
CA ARG A 96 -14.20 -10.59 0.35
C ARG A 96 -14.67 -9.27 0.94
N VAL A 97 -13.72 -8.48 1.43
CA VAL A 97 -14.00 -7.16 2.00
C VAL A 97 -13.87 -6.11 0.91
N LEU A 98 -14.75 -5.11 0.96
CA LEU A 98 -14.70 -3.97 0.08
C LEU A 98 -13.77 -2.89 0.64
N VAL A 99 -12.68 -2.65 -0.07
CA VAL A 99 -11.70 -1.62 0.24
C VAL A 99 -11.66 -0.57 -0.86
N THR A 100 -10.98 0.53 -0.60
CA THR A 100 -10.89 1.64 -1.54
C THR A 100 -9.51 2.27 -1.58
N THR A 101 -9.14 2.77 -2.75
CA THR A 101 -7.93 3.57 -2.98
C THR A 101 -8.29 4.87 -3.70
N TRP A 102 -7.58 5.94 -3.37
CA TRP A 102 -7.75 7.27 -3.96
C TRP A 102 -6.59 7.54 -4.92
N THR A 103 -6.86 7.52 -6.23
CA THR A 103 -5.80 7.45 -7.26
C THR A 103 -6.15 8.23 -8.53
N THR A 104 -5.13 8.59 -9.31
CA THR A 104 -5.28 9.14 -10.67
C THR A 104 -5.13 8.09 -11.79
N TRP A 105 -4.93 6.80 -11.45
CA TRP A 105 -4.60 5.80 -12.45
C TRP A 105 -5.87 5.20 -13.07
N ASN A 106 -6.08 5.47 -14.35
CA ASN A 106 -7.27 5.07 -15.11
C ASN A 106 -7.32 3.58 -15.50
N GLY A 107 -6.28 2.80 -15.19
CA GLY A 107 -6.26 1.37 -15.53
C GLY A 107 -7.35 0.56 -14.81
N TYR A 108 -7.80 1.01 -13.64
CA TYR A 108 -8.91 0.37 -12.92
C TYR A 108 -10.26 0.56 -13.62
N THR A 109 -10.51 1.73 -14.20
CA THR A 109 -11.76 2.04 -14.92
C THR A 109 -12.01 1.07 -16.08
N GLN A 110 -10.94 0.67 -16.77
CA GLN A 110 -11.01 -0.28 -17.89
C GLN A 110 -11.28 -1.73 -17.44
N ASN A 111 -11.20 -2.00 -16.14
CA ASN A 111 -11.27 -3.35 -15.57
C ASN A 111 -12.37 -3.50 -14.51
N ILE A 112 -13.36 -2.60 -14.50
CA ILE A 112 -14.56 -2.74 -13.67
C ILE A 112 -15.25 -4.07 -13.98
N GLY A 113 -15.57 -4.83 -12.92
CA GLY A 113 -16.14 -6.17 -13.00
C GLY A 113 -15.12 -7.29 -13.29
N ASN A 114 -13.88 -6.95 -13.64
CA ASN A 114 -12.84 -7.92 -13.95
C ASN A 114 -11.93 -8.21 -12.76
N ARG A 115 -11.28 -9.38 -12.80
CA ARG A 115 -10.22 -9.77 -11.86
C ARG A 115 -8.86 -9.32 -12.39
N LEU A 116 -8.06 -8.72 -11.52
CA LEU A 116 -6.70 -8.30 -11.79
C LEU A 116 -5.71 -8.98 -10.84
N ILE A 117 -4.46 -9.06 -11.26
CA ILE A 117 -3.33 -9.36 -10.37
C ILE A 117 -2.56 -8.07 -10.17
N LEU A 118 -2.41 -7.66 -8.91
CA LEU A 118 -1.60 -6.48 -8.58
C LEU A 118 -0.14 -6.71 -8.95
N THR A 119 0.51 -5.70 -9.53
CA THR A 119 1.95 -5.73 -9.84
C THR A 119 2.80 -5.02 -8.80
N ARG A 120 2.15 -4.34 -7.84
CA ARG A 120 2.74 -3.55 -6.76
C ARG A 120 1.80 -3.61 -5.56
N ASP A 121 2.33 -3.31 -4.38
CA ASP A 121 1.51 -3.15 -3.19
C ASP A 121 0.53 -1.99 -3.38
N LEU A 122 -0.71 -2.16 -2.92
CA LEU A 122 -1.77 -1.16 -3.04
C LEU A 122 -2.24 -0.74 -1.66
N TRP A 123 -2.06 0.54 -1.34
CA TRP A 123 -2.51 1.16 -0.09
C TRP A 123 -4.00 1.47 -0.20
N VAL A 124 -4.75 1.04 0.82
CA VAL A 124 -6.21 1.10 0.85
C VAL A 124 -6.72 1.40 2.27
N THR A 125 -7.94 1.92 2.33
CA THR A 125 -8.77 1.91 3.54
C THR A 125 -10.05 1.15 3.24
N VAL A 126 -10.88 0.86 4.25
CA VAL A 126 -12.18 0.24 4.00
C VAL A 126 -13.17 1.28 3.46
N VAL A 127 -14.09 0.84 2.59
CA VAL A 127 -15.10 1.73 2.00
C VAL A 127 -15.93 2.51 3.05
N PRO A 128 -16.53 1.86 4.08
CA PRO A 128 -17.41 2.58 5.01
C PRO A 128 -16.71 3.72 5.76
N ASP A 129 -15.44 3.55 6.14
CA ASP A 129 -14.70 4.58 6.88
C ASP A 129 -14.51 5.85 6.03
N LEU A 130 -14.08 5.69 4.76
CA LEU A 130 -13.92 6.82 3.85
C LEU A 130 -15.25 7.49 3.50
N GLN A 131 -16.30 6.70 3.27
CA GLN A 131 -17.65 7.24 2.99
C GLN A 131 -18.18 8.03 4.18
N ASN A 132 -18.12 7.45 5.38
CA ASN A 132 -18.63 8.09 6.60
C ASN A 132 -17.91 9.42 6.87
N PHE A 133 -16.60 9.50 6.66
CA PHE A 133 -15.90 10.78 6.77
C PHE A 133 -16.40 11.77 5.70
N CYS A 134 -16.38 11.37 4.43
CA CYS A 134 -16.54 12.32 3.34
C CYS A 134 -17.98 12.77 3.07
N GLU A 135 -18.98 11.97 3.44
CA GLU A 135 -20.40 12.35 3.42
C GLU A 135 -20.74 13.41 4.49
N ASN A 136 -19.97 13.44 5.59
CA ASN A 136 -20.18 14.37 6.71
C ASN A 136 -19.26 15.60 6.65
N TYR A 137 -18.27 15.60 5.76
CA TYR A 137 -17.40 16.74 5.52
C TYR A 137 -18.14 17.80 4.68
N THR A 138 -18.08 19.05 5.11
CA THR A 138 -18.61 20.19 4.34
C THR A 138 -17.45 20.92 3.64
N PRO A 139 -17.31 20.82 2.30
CA PRO A 139 -16.21 21.46 1.59
C PRO A 139 -16.26 22.99 1.65
N THR A 140 -15.10 23.63 1.71
CA THR A 140 -14.97 25.09 1.58
C THR A 140 -14.32 25.48 0.26
N ALA A 141 -14.28 26.78 -0.05
CA ALA A 141 -13.59 27.27 -1.24
C ALA A 141 -12.07 27.06 -1.13
N GLU A 142 -11.54 27.14 0.08
CA GLU A 142 -10.12 26.98 0.39
C GLU A 142 -9.70 25.50 0.39
N ILE A 143 -10.54 24.62 0.94
CA ILE A 143 -10.29 23.18 1.05
C ILE A 143 -11.45 22.43 0.38
N PRO A 144 -11.37 22.17 -0.94
CA PRO A 144 -12.35 21.32 -1.62
C PRO A 144 -12.21 19.87 -1.14
N LEU A 145 -13.28 19.09 -1.29
CA LEU A 145 -13.35 17.69 -0.82
C LEU A 145 -12.14 16.84 -1.25
N ALA A 146 -11.75 16.91 -2.53
CA ALA A 146 -10.60 16.18 -3.06
C ALA A 146 -9.28 16.54 -2.35
N ALA A 147 -9.08 17.82 -2.00
CA ALA A 147 -7.91 18.26 -1.23
C ALA A 147 -7.98 17.76 0.21
N ARG A 148 -9.17 17.78 0.83
CA ARG A 148 -9.37 17.25 2.18
C ARG A 148 -9.11 15.74 2.25
N LEU A 149 -9.46 14.98 1.21
CA LEU A 149 -9.14 13.56 1.16
C LEU A 149 -7.63 13.30 1.05
N ASN A 150 -6.87 14.17 0.37
CA ASN A 150 -5.41 14.07 0.43
C ASN A 150 -4.88 14.32 1.84
N GLN A 151 -5.46 15.30 2.56
CA GLN A 151 -5.13 15.56 3.97
C GLN A 151 -5.39 14.34 4.85
N LEU A 152 -6.60 13.82 4.78
CA LEU A 152 -7.07 12.67 5.57
C LEU A 152 -6.20 11.43 5.37
N LEU A 153 -5.81 11.17 4.12
CA LEU A 153 -5.08 9.98 3.72
C LEU A 153 -3.55 10.15 3.77
N GLY A 154 -3.03 11.23 4.36
CA GLY A 154 -1.59 11.47 4.46
C GLY A 154 -0.91 11.69 3.10
N LEU A 155 -1.67 12.01 2.06
CA LEU A 155 -1.15 12.26 0.71
C LEU A 155 -0.66 13.71 0.59
N PRO A 156 0.34 13.96 -0.26
CA PRO A 156 0.84 15.31 -0.48
C PRO A 156 -0.26 16.22 -1.04
N PRO A 157 -0.13 17.54 -0.82
CA PRO A 157 -0.93 18.51 -1.54
C PRO A 157 -0.71 18.33 -3.06
N GLU A 158 -1.73 18.60 -3.85
CA GLU A 158 -1.68 18.46 -5.30
C GLU A 158 -2.32 19.68 -5.97
N THR A 159 -1.96 19.92 -7.24
CA THR A 159 -2.60 20.96 -8.04
C THR A 159 -4.06 20.62 -8.30
N SER A 160 -4.89 21.65 -8.52
CA SER A 160 -6.32 21.48 -8.81
C SER A 160 -6.58 20.55 -9.99
N ASP A 161 -5.77 20.63 -11.05
CA ASP A 161 -5.87 19.76 -12.23
C ASP A 161 -5.65 18.29 -11.88
N ARG A 162 -4.71 17.99 -10.98
CA ARG A 162 -4.48 16.61 -10.57
C ARG A 162 -5.55 16.13 -9.61
N LEU A 163 -6.00 16.96 -8.67
CA LEU A 163 -7.13 16.64 -7.79
C LEU A 163 -8.38 16.29 -8.62
N ALA A 164 -8.66 17.04 -9.68
CA ALA A 164 -9.77 16.78 -10.59
C ALA A 164 -9.65 15.45 -11.37
N SER A 165 -8.43 14.92 -11.52
CA SER A 165 -8.18 13.63 -12.17
C SER A 165 -8.23 12.42 -11.23
N ARG A 166 -8.36 12.67 -9.93
CA ARG A 166 -8.44 11.59 -8.94
C ARG A 166 -9.83 10.98 -8.91
N GLN A 167 -9.86 9.69 -8.63
CA GLN A 167 -11.07 8.89 -8.51
C GLN A 167 -10.92 7.92 -7.35
N VAL A 168 -12.07 7.57 -6.77
CA VAL A 168 -12.18 6.55 -5.74
C VAL A 168 -12.40 5.21 -6.44
N VAL A 169 -11.56 4.22 -6.16
CA VAL A 169 -11.67 2.88 -6.75
C VAL A 169 -12.06 1.88 -5.67
N GLU A 170 -13.28 1.35 -5.77
CA GLU A 170 -13.79 0.30 -4.89
C GLU A 170 -13.30 -1.07 -5.38
N ILE A 171 -12.70 -1.85 -4.49
CA ILE A 171 -12.01 -3.11 -4.81
C ILE A 171 -12.46 -4.20 -3.85
N TRP A 172 -12.90 -5.33 -4.41
CA TRP A 172 -13.08 -6.57 -3.65
C TRP A 172 -11.74 -7.28 -3.49
N VAL A 173 -11.40 -7.60 -2.26
CA VAL A 173 -10.18 -8.34 -1.91
C VAL A 173 -10.46 -9.36 -0.82
N ASP A 174 -9.84 -10.53 -0.95
CA ASP A 174 -9.87 -11.52 0.12
C ASP A 174 -9.00 -11.03 1.30
N PRO A 175 -9.51 -11.01 2.55
CA PRO A 175 -8.75 -10.55 3.72
C PRO A 175 -7.37 -11.18 3.88
N GLN A 176 -7.14 -12.40 3.39
CA GLN A 176 -5.82 -13.04 3.46
C GLN A 176 -4.71 -12.29 2.69
N PHE A 177 -5.07 -11.41 1.76
CA PHE A 177 -4.14 -10.60 0.98
C PHE A 177 -3.92 -9.20 1.55
N LEU A 178 -4.64 -8.85 2.61
CA LEU A 178 -4.49 -7.61 3.34
C LEU A 178 -3.53 -7.81 4.51
N PHE A 179 -2.81 -6.74 4.83
CA PHE A 179 -2.08 -6.62 6.07
C PHE A 179 -2.10 -5.16 6.53
N ARG A 180 -1.92 -4.94 7.83
CA ARG A 180 -1.76 -3.60 8.40
C ARG A 180 -0.30 -3.16 8.23
N PRO A 181 -0.01 -1.95 7.70
CA PRO A 181 1.35 -1.48 7.50
C PRO A 181 1.92 -0.91 8.81
N SER A 182 2.15 -1.79 9.78
CA SER A 182 2.65 -1.49 11.13
C SER A 182 3.54 -2.63 11.65
N PRO A 183 4.29 -2.42 12.75
CA PRO A 183 5.04 -3.51 13.38
C PRO A 183 4.17 -4.71 13.78
N ASP A 184 2.88 -4.48 14.00
CA ASP A 184 1.84 -5.49 14.08
C ASP A 184 1.05 -5.59 12.75
N PRO A 185 1.32 -6.57 11.87
CA PRO A 185 0.67 -6.64 10.55
C PRO A 185 -0.75 -7.21 10.57
N GLU A 186 -1.25 -7.65 11.73
CA GLU A 186 -2.57 -8.24 11.84
C GLU A 186 -3.69 -7.23 11.52
N ILE A 187 -4.71 -7.69 10.80
CA ILE A 187 -5.84 -6.85 10.39
C ILE A 187 -7.02 -6.93 11.37
N THR A 188 -6.98 -7.84 12.33
CA THR A 188 -8.11 -8.16 13.22
C THR A 188 -8.11 -7.34 14.52
N ASP A 189 -7.03 -6.63 14.79
CA ASP A 189 -6.86 -5.79 15.98
C ASP A 189 -7.33 -4.34 15.75
N HIS A 190 -7.67 -3.70 16.87
CA HIS A 190 -8.12 -2.31 16.94
C HIS A 190 -6.99 -1.32 17.28
N GLU A 191 -5.75 -1.79 17.41
CA GLU A 191 -4.55 -0.98 17.61
C GLU A 191 -3.34 -1.67 16.99
N ALA A 192 -2.27 -0.92 16.76
CA ALA A 192 -0.99 -1.45 16.36
C ALA A 192 0.04 -1.31 17.49
N GLU A 193 1.00 -2.22 17.52
CA GLU A 193 2.14 -2.15 18.43
C GLU A 193 3.22 -1.18 17.91
N LEU A 194 3.93 -0.52 18.83
CA LEU A 194 5.04 0.40 18.52
C LEU A 194 6.25 -0.29 17.89
N GLY A 195 6.38 -1.60 18.05
CA GLY A 195 7.56 -2.34 17.62
C GLY A 195 7.27 -3.81 17.40
N PHE A 196 8.15 -4.47 16.64
CA PHE A 196 8.01 -5.89 16.38
C PHE A 196 8.09 -6.67 17.68
N ARG A 197 7.05 -7.45 17.96
CA ARG A 197 7.06 -8.38 19.09
C ARG A 197 8.17 -9.41 18.89
N SER A 198 8.87 -9.74 19.99
CA SER A 198 9.85 -10.83 19.97
C SER A 198 9.16 -12.14 19.62
N ALA A 199 9.71 -12.85 18.63
CA ALA A 199 9.16 -14.13 18.22
C ALA A 199 9.13 -15.11 19.39
N ASN A 200 7.99 -15.76 19.59
CA ASN A 200 7.79 -16.82 20.57
C ASN A 200 7.01 -17.97 19.93
N GLU A 201 6.62 -18.97 20.73
CA GLU A 201 5.93 -20.17 20.22
C GLU A 201 4.53 -19.89 19.64
N PHE A 202 3.92 -18.74 19.94
CA PHE A 202 2.57 -18.38 19.53
C PHE A 202 2.52 -17.25 18.49
N LEU A 203 3.58 -16.45 18.39
CA LEU A 203 3.60 -15.25 17.54
C LEU A 203 4.97 -15.02 16.92
N SER A 204 4.97 -14.75 15.61
CA SER A 204 6.16 -14.29 14.89
C SER A 204 5.79 -13.42 13.70
N VAL A 205 6.48 -12.29 13.53
CA VAL A 205 6.41 -11.50 12.30
C VAL A 205 7.54 -11.94 11.36
N SER A 206 7.20 -12.33 10.13
CA SER A 206 8.20 -12.87 9.19
C SER A 206 9.31 -11.86 8.87
N SER A 207 10.54 -12.36 8.66
CA SER A 207 11.67 -11.50 8.25
C SER A 207 11.40 -10.77 6.93
N ALA A 208 10.67 -11.40 6.00
CA ALA A 208 10.27 -10.78 4.74
C ALA A 208 9.35 -9.57 4.96
N TYR A 209 8.44 -9.63 5.94
CA TYR A 209 7.61 -8.49 6.31
C TYR A 209 8.44 -7.39 6.98
N GLN A 210 9.33 -7.74 7.91
CA GLN A 210 10.21 -6.76 8.57
C GLN A 210 11.08 -6.02 7.54
N GLN A 211 11.64 -6.73 6.56
CA GLN A 211 12.40 -6.12 5.45
C GLN A 211 11.52 -5.21 4.59
N TRP A 212 10.30 -5.64 4.27
CA TRP A 212 9.32 -4.81 3.57
C TRP A 212 9.05 -3.51 4.34
N PHE A 213 8.80 -3.61 5.65
CA PHE A 213 8.50 -2.49 6.53
C PHE A 213 9.65 -1.47 6.57
N TYR A 214 10.88 -1.93 6.81
CA TYR A 214 12.04 -1.03 6.81
C TYR A 214 12.32 -0.43 5.42
N ALA A 215 12.10 -1.18 4.34
CA ALA A 215 12.19 -0.62 2.98
C ALA A 215 11.13 0.44 2.72
N GLN A 216 9.91 0.29 3.25
CA GLN A 216 8.86 1.32 3.20
C GLN A 216 9.24 2.57 4.00
N TYR A 217 9.88 2.40 5.15
CA TYR A 217 10.39 3.50 5.97
C TYR A 217 11.46 4.30 5.21
N ASP A 218 12.49 3.61 4.70
CA ASP A 218 13.59 4.24 3.96
C ASP A 218 13.07 5.00 2.73
N GLN A 219 12.12 4.43 1.98
CA GLN A 219 11.52 5.08 0.82
C GLN A 219 10.78 6.38 1.14
N ARG A 220 10.26 6.53 2.36
CA ARG A 220 9.46 7.69 2.78
C ARG A 220 10.29 8.74 3.51
N TYR A 221 11.33 8.32 4.22
CA TYR A 221 12.04 9.22 5.13
C TYR A 221 13.51 9.41 4.79
N GLN A 222 14.09 8.62 3.89
CA GLN A 222 15.52 8.64 3.60
C GLN A 222 15.84 8.84 2.12
N SER A 223 16.93 9.55 1.86
CA SER A 223 17.57 9.63 0.55
C SER A 223 19.08 9.50 0.75
N ASN A 224 19.70 8.53 0.06
CA ASN A 224 21.12 8.19 0.21
C ASN A 224 21.55 7.93 1.68
N GLY A 225 20.66 7.28 2.46
CA GLY A 225 20.91 6.98 3.87
C GLY A 225 20.91 8.20 4.80
N GLN A 226 20.37 9.34 4.36
CA GLN A 226 20.17 10.54 5.17
C GLN A 226 18.68 10.91 5.25
N PRO A 227 18.20 11.44 6.38
CA PRO A 227 16.83 11.90 6.49
C PRO A 227 16.48 12.96 5.44
N ILE A 228 15.31 12.83 4.81
CA ILE A 228 14.76 13.86 3.95
C ILE A 228 14.17 14.94 4.84
N THR A 229 14.67 16.17 4.69
CA THR A 229 14.24 17.34 5.46
C THR A 229 13.63 18.36 4.51
N ARG A 230 13.00 19.39 5.09
CA ARG A 230 12.50 20.55 4.33
C ARG A 230 13.56 21.18 3.41
N THR A 231 14.83 21.18 3.83
CA THR A 231 15.93 21.77 3.06
C THR A 231 16.59 20.80 2.09
N SER A 232 16.43 19.48 2.27
CA SER A 232 17.02 18.47 1.39
C SER A 232 16.05 17.87 0.38
N VAL A 233 14.73 18.11 0.50
CA VAL A 233 13.69 17.50 -0.35
C VAL A 233 13.95 17.70 -1.84
N GLU A 234 14.34 18.89 -2.27
CA GLU A 234 14.61 19.18 -3.69
C GLU A 234 15.81 18.38 -4.20
N ALA A 235 16.90 18.35 -3.41
CA ALA A 235 18.11 17.60 -3.74
C ALA A 235 17.90 16.08 -3.68
N SER A 236 17.01 15.62 -2.79
CA SER A 236 16.69 14.20 -2.61
C SER A 236 15.93 13.61 -3.79
N GLY A 237 15.24 14.46 -4.57
CA GLY A 237 14.38 14.04 -5.67
C GLY A 237 13.30 13.06 -5.23
N THR A 238 12.90 13.06 -3.96
CA THR A 238 11.88 12.19 -3.38
C THR A 238 11.03 13.00 -2.42
N LEU A 239 9.71 12.91 -2.57
CA LEU A 239 8.77 13.57 -1.66
C LEU A 239 8.49 12.62 -0.49
N PRO A 240 8.79 13.01 0.77
CA PRO A 240 8.47 12.19 1.93
C PRO A 240 6.97 12.11 2.17
N TYR A 241 6.52 11.04 2.83
CA TYR A 241 5.12 10.79 3.16
C TYR A 241 4.97 10.52 4.67
N PRO A 242 3.99 11.11 5.37
CA PRO A 242 3.75 10.92 6.80
C PRO A 242 3.10 9.56 7.09
N TRP A 243 3.86 8.47 6.95
CA TRP A 243 3.40 7.13 7.29
C TRP A 243 3.58 6.84 8.79
N THR A 244 2.47 6.75 9.50
CA THR A 244 2.42 6.64 10.96
C THR A 244 3.07 5.39 11.52
N GLN A 245 3.16 4.32 10.71
CA GLN A 245 3.56 2.98 11.16
C GLN A 245 2.62 2.38 12.24
N LEU A 246 1.48 3.02 12.51
CA LEU A 246 0.51 2.63 13.54
C LEU A 246 -0.81 2.14 12.95
N GLY A 247 -0.84 1.86 11.65
CA GLY A 247 -1.98 1.26 10.97
C GLY A 247 -3.15 2.20 10.69
N TYR A 248 -2.92 3.51 10.77
CA TYR A 248 -3.83 4.57 10.29
C TYR A 248 -3.08 5.60 9.44
N THR A 249 -3.79 6.29 8.55
CA THR A 249 -3.21 7.39 7.76
C THR A 249 -3.00 8.62 8.63
N TYR A 250 -1.91 9.36 8.45
CA TYR A 250 -1.74 10.63 9.16
C TYR A 250 -2.63 11.70 8.52
N ASP A 251 -3.57 12.26 9.28
CA ASP A 251 -4.41 13.37 8.83
C ASP A 251 -3.74 14.72 9.13
N TRP A 252 -3.11 15.32 8.12
CA TRP A 252 -2.47 16.64 8.27
C TRP A 252 -3.43 17.82 8.02
N GLY A 253 -4.74 17.53 7.91
CA GLY A 253 -5.81 18.52 7.78
C GLY A 253 -6.24 19.13 9.12
N SER A 254 -7.39 19.80 9.12
CA SER A 254 -7.95 20.34 10.36
C SER A 254 -8.63 19.24 11.17
N SER A 255 -8.24 19.08 12.44
CA SER A 255 -8.89 18.16 13.38
C SER A 255 -10.36 18.51 13.63
N SER A 256 -10.74 19.78 13.48
CA SER A 256 -12.14 20.22 13.60
C SER A 256 -13.08 19.58 12.58
N ASP A 257 -12.55 19.10 11.46
CA ASP A 257 -13.35 18.49 10.39
C ASP A 257 -13.94 17.13 10.82
N TRP A 258 -13.35 16.51 11.84
CA TRP A 258 -13.90 15.34 12.50
C TRP A 258 -15.05 15.65 13.46
N ALA A 259 -15.29 16.91 13.83
CA ALA A 259 -16.23 17.23 14.90
C ALA A 259 -17.68 16.79 14.61
N THR A 260 -18.07 16.67 13.33
CA THR A 260 -19.39 16.16 12.92
C THR A 260 -19.45 14.64 12.83
N VAL A 261 -18.30 13.98 12.67
CA VAL A 261 -18.17 12.53 12.50
C VAL A 261 -17.92 11.86 13.86
N GLU A 262 -16.92 12.35 14.58
CA GLU A 262 -16.46 11.87 15.88
C GLU A 262 -15.92 13.06 16.71
N PRO A 263 -16.73 13.66 17.60
CA PRO A 263 -16.37 14.90 18.31
C PRO A 263 -15.10 14.86 19.18
N ASN A 264 -14.60 13.67 19.51
CA ASN A 264 -13.39 13.45 20.32
C ASN A 264 -12.30 12.72 19.54
N HIS A 265 -12.34 12.79 18.20
CA HIS A 265 -11.32 12.19 17.37
C HIS A 265 -9.95 12.81 17.71
N PRO A 266 -8.91 12.00 17.94
CA PRO A 266 -7.58 12.53 18.21
C PRO A 266 -7.07 13.38 17.03
N GLU A 267 -6.27 14.38 17.34
CA GLU A 267 -5.57 15.15 16.32
C GLU A 267 -4.64 14.23 15.50
N ASN A 268 -4.49 14.51 14.21
CA ASN A 268 -3.60 13.78 13.28
C ASN A 268 -3.96 12.32 12.97
N VAL A 269 -4.94 11.73 13.65
CA VAL A 269 -5.44 10.39 13.30
C VAL A 269 -6.36 10.52 12.08
N GLY A 270 -6.09 9.70 11.07
CA GLY A 270 -6.92 9.55 9.88
C GLY A 270 -7.67 8.22 9.88
N LEU A 271 -7.78 7.61 8.70
CA LEU A 271 -8.52 6.35 8.53
C LEU A 271 -7.62 5.16 8.82
N SER A 272 -8.23 4.03 9.20
CA SER A 272 -7.50 2.77 9.27
C SER A 272 -6.91 2.41 7.91
N GLU A 273 -5.63 2.08 7.91
CA GLU A 273 -4.81 1.88 6.72
C GLU A 273 -4.43 0.42 6.58
N PHE A 274 -4.55 -0.09 5.36
CA PHE A 274 -4.19 -1.45 4.99
C PHE A 274 -3.42 -1.46 3.67
N VAL A 275 -2.73 -2.55 3.40
CA VAL A 275 -2.05 -2.78 2.14
C VAL A 275 -2.48 -4.12 1.57
N ILE A 276 -2.91 -4.11 0.31
CA ILE A 276 -3.04 -5.33 -0.48
C ILE A 276 -1.66 -5.66 -1.04
N ARG A 277 -1.16 -6.85 -0.73
CA ARG A 277 0.17 -7.30 -1.16
C ARG A 277 0.27 -7.40 -2.68
N GLN A 278 1.41 -7.03 -3.26
CA GLN A 278 1.70 -7.29 -4.67
C GLN A 278 1.50 -8.77 -5.03
N TRP A 279 1.13 -9.03 -6.27
CA TRP A 279 0.76 -10.35 -6.81
C TRP A 279 -0.54 -10.94 -6.27
N SER A 280 -1.27 -10.18 -5.45
CA SER A 280 -2.58 -10.59 -4.97
C SER A 280 -3.65 -10.40 -6.05
N PRO A 281 -4.62 -11.32 -6.13
CA PRO A 281 -5.80 -11.13 -6.94
C PRO A 281 -6.77 -10.14 -6.32
N ILE A 282 -7.31 -9.25 -7.13
CA ILE A 282 -8.36 -8.30 -6.76
C ILE A 282 -9.47 -8.28 -7.80
N SER A 283 -10.66 -7.78 -7.46
CA SER A 283 -11.70 -7.45 -8.44
C SER A 283 -12.12 -6.00 -8.30
N VAL A 284 -12.08 -5.24 -9.39
CA VAL A 284 -12.52 -3.83 -9.37
C VAL A 284 -14.05 -3.81 -9.37
N LYS A 285 -14.66 -3.31 -8.29
CA LYS A 285 -16.12 -3.17 -8.18
C LYS A 285 -16.60 -1.96 -8.97
N ALA A 286 -15.97 -0.82 -8.75
CA ALA A 286 -16.38 0.44 -9.35
C ALA A 286 -15.24 1.47 -9.30
N THR A 287 -15.33 2.47 -10.17
CA THR A 287 -14.54 3.71 -10.08
C THR A 287 -15.50 4.88 -10.05
N ARG A 288 -15.31 5.83 -9.14
CA ARG A 288 -16.21 6.96 -8.94
C ARG A 288 -15.45 8.27 -8.88
N SER A 289 -16.09 9.34 -9.35
CA SER A 289 -15.69 10.70 -8.97
C SER A 289 -15.84 10.84 -7.44
N VAL A 290 -15.10 11.77 -6.84
CA VAL A 290 -15.22 12.01 -5.39
C VAL A 290 -16.63 12.47 -5.01
N ASP A 291 -17.24 13.30 -5.84
CA ASP A 291 -18.59 13.82 -5.60
C ASP A 291 -19.67 12.74 -5.71
N ASP A 292 -19.49 11.71 -6.54
CA ASP A 292 -20.44 10.60 -6.64
C ASP A 292 -20.19 9.51 -5.58
N TYR A 293 -19.00 9.49 -4.96
CA TYR A 293 -18.66 8.55 -3.89
C TYR A 293 -19.13 9.04 -2.52
N CYS A 294 -19.08 10.35 -2.28
CA CYS A 294 -19.33 11.01 -1.00
C CYS A 294 -20.73 11.64 -0.89
N ARG A 295 -21.74 11.01 -1.51
CA ARG A 295 -23.12 11.50 -1.62
C ARG A 295 -24.09 10.66 -0.82
#